data_AF-A0A3C1KZV7-F1
#
_entry.id   AF-A0A3C1KZV7-F1
#
_cell.length_a   1.000
_cell.length_b   1.000
_cell.length_c   1.000
_cell.angle_alpha   90.00
_cell.angle_beta   90.00
_cell.angle_gamma   90.00
#
_symmetry.space_group_name_H-M   'P 1'
#
loop_
_entity.id
_entity.type
_entity.pdbx_description
1 polymer ?
#
loop_
_entity_poly.entity_id
_entity_poly.type
_entity_poly.pdbx_seq_one_letter_code
_entity_poly.pdbx_strand_id
1 'polypeptide(L)'
;MLAHELGHFVGRDHLQGLGRGLTLGIALGIGIPGVNQALESFSEALLAGHSRSQESEADELSVAALIALYGHAQGAQSALLLLEKASGEQAIDQLDFHRSHPVGVERRQRITQLLEARCWQARGEMTRLSAALMHPCQVD
;
A
#
# COMPACT_ATOMS: atom_id res chain seq x y z
N MET A 1 6.14 -0.05 3.25
CA MET A 1 6.01 -1.02 2.15
C MET A 1 5.36 -2.30 2.66
N LEU A 2 6.05 -3.25 3.30
CA LEU A 2 5.36 -4.47 3.79
C LEU A 2 4.16 -4.20 4.71
N ALA A 3 4.32 -3.33 5.71
CA ALA A 3 3.21 -2.96 6.59
C ALA A 3 2.12 -2.11 5.89
N HIS A 4 2.45 -1.47 4.77
CA HIS A 4 1.50 -0.75 3.91
C HIS A 4 0.63 -1.73 3.12
N GLU A 5 1.25 -2.73 2.49
CA GLU A 5 0.52 -3.82 1.81
C GLU A 5 -0.36 -4.61 2.78
N LEU A 6 0.11 -4.84 4.01
CA LEU A 6 -0.72 -5.44 5.06
C LEU A 6 -1.92 -4.54 5.41
N GLY A 7 -1.75 -3.22 5.35
CA GLY A 7 -2.83 -2.25 5.49
C GLY A 7 -3.92 -2.46 4.45
N HIS A 8 -3.56 -2.57 3.17
CA HIS A 8 -4.51 -2.90 2.10
C HIS A 8 -5.18 -4.25 2.29
N PHE A 9 -4.45 -5.25 2.77
CA PHE A 9 -5.02 -6.56 3.09
C PHE A 9 -6.07 -6.46 4.21
N VAL A 10 -5.75 -5.77 5.30
CA VAL A 10 -6.67 -5.53 6.42
C VAL A 10 -7.89 -4.71 5.98
N GLY A 11 -7.69 -3.68 5.17
CA GLY A 11 -8.75 -2.85 4.57
C GLY A 11 -9.57 -3.57 3.48
N ARG A 12 -9.16 -4.78 3.08
CA ARG A 12 -9.78 -5.58 2.00
C ARG A 12 -9.81 -4.82 0.67
N ASP A 13 -8.84 -3.96 0.42
CA ASP A 13 -8.90 -3.00 -0.69
C ASP A 13 -8.90 -3.66 -2.06
N HIS A 14 -8.19 -4.79 -2.19
CA HIS A 14 -8.23 -5.60 -3.41
C HIS A 14 -9.64 -6.15 -3.68
N LEU A 15 -10.38 -6.58 -2.64
CA LEU A 15 -11.77 -7.05 -2.80
C LEU A 15 -12.70 -5.89 -3.19
N GLN A 16 -12.46 -4.69 -2.66
CA GLN A 16 -13.21 -3.50 -3.05
C GLN A 16 -12.96 -3.11 -4.52
N GLY A 17 -11.70 -3.18 -4.98
CA GLY A 17 -11.34 -2.98 -6.39
C GLY A 17 -12.05 -3.96 -7.32
N LEU A 18 -12.00 -5.25 -6.98
CA LEU A 18 -12.71 -6.31 -7.70
C LEU A 18 -14.21 -6.09 -7.75
N GLY A 19 -14.84 -5.74 -6.63
CA GLY A 19 -16.28 -5.46 -6.56
C GLY A 19 -16.69 -4.28 -7.45
N ARG A 20 -15.88 -3.22 -7.50
CA ARG A 20 -16.11 -2.07 -8.40
C ARG A 20 -16.01 -2.47 -9.87
N GLY A 21 -14.99 -3.24 -10.24
CA GLY A 21 -14.81 -3.76 -11.59
C GLY A 21 -15.99 -4.61 -12.05
N LEU A 22 -16.43 -5.55 -11.20
CA LEU A 22 -17.60 -6.39 -11.48
C LEU A 22 -18.89 -5.56 -11.65
N THR A 23 -19.12 -4.60 -10.75
CA THR A 23 -20.32 -3.75 -10.81
C THR A 23 -20.34 -2.92 -12.09
N LEU A 24 -19.19 -2.35 -12.49
CA LEU A 24 -19.06 -1.59 -13.72
C LEU A 24 -19.25 -2.47 -14.96
N GLY A 25 -18.70 -3.69 -14.95
CA GLY A 25 -18.89 -4.67 -16.03
C GLY A 25 -20.36 -5.04 -16.24
N ILE A 26 -21.09 -5.29 -15.15
CA ILE A 26 -22.55 -5.54 -15.19
C ILE A 26 -23.29 -4.30 -15.72
N ALA A 27 -22.95 -3.10 -15.22
CA ALA A 27 -23.61 -1.85 -15.60
C ALA A 27 -23.41 -1.48 -17.07
N LEU A 28 -22.23 -1.77 -17.64
CA LEU A 28 -21.93 -1.57 -19.06
C LEU A 28 -22.52 -2.66 -19.97
N GLY A 29 -23.27 -3.61 -19.41
CA GLY A 29 -23.92 -4.66 -20.19
C GLY A 29 -22.93 -5.70 -20.76
N ILE A 30 -21.73 -5.82 -20.17
CA ILE A 30 -20.80 -6.90 -20.47
C ILE A 30 -21.38 -8.18 -19.87
N GLY A 31 -22.35 -8.79 -20.57
CA GLY A 31 -22.93 -10.07 -20.21
C GLY A 31 -21.90 -11.16 -20.43
N ILE A 32 -21.14 -11.49 -19.37
CA ILE A 32 -19.94 -12.35 -19.37
C ILE A 32 -20.04 -13.53 -20.37
N PRO A 33 -19.35 -13.47 -21.54
CA PRO A 33 -19.13 -14.62 -22.39
C PRO A 33 -17.63 -14.94 -22.42
N GLY A 34 -17.22 -16.03 -21.77
CA GLY A 34 -15.87 -16.59 -21.89
C GLY A 34 -14.92 -16.24 -20.73
N VAL A 35 -14.25 -17.27 -20.23
CA VAL A 35 -13.32 -17.23 -19.08
C VAL A 35 -12.19 -16.21 -19.26
N ASN A 36 -11.75 -15.95 -20.50
CA ASN A 36 -10.63 -15.04 -20.79
C ASN A 36 -10.97 -13.56 -20.54
N GLN A 37 -12.17 -13.09 -20.95
CA GLN A 37 -12.60 -11.71 -20.73
C GLN A 37 -12.83 -11.42 -19.24
N ALA A 38 -13.35 -12.40 -18.49
CA ALA A 38 -13.49 -12.29 -17.04
C ALA A 38 -12.13 -12.23 -16.33
N LEU A 39 -11.13 -12.97 -16.81
CA LEU A 39 -9.77 -12.98 -16.26
C LEU A 39 -9.02 -11.66 -16.54
N GLU A 40 -9.21 -11.08 -17.73
CA GLU A 40 -8.65 -9.76 -18.10
C GLU A 40 -9.29 -8.63 -17.28
N SER A 41 -10.62 -8.63 -17.12
CA SER A 41 -11.28 -7.63 -16.25
C SER A 41 -10.86 -7.78 -14.79
N PHE A 42 -10.56 -9.01 -14.34
CA PHE A 42 -10.06 -9.27 -12.99
C PHE A 42 -8.64 -8.73 -12.79
N SER A 43 -7.74 -8.91 -13.77
CA SER A 43 -6.39 -8.36 -13.68
C SER A 43 -6.38 -6.83 -13.75
N GLU A 44 -7.21 -6.22 -14.60
CA GLU A 44 -7.37 -4.76 -14.68
C GLU A 44 -7.92 -4.18 -13.38
N ALA A 45 -8.89 -4.86 -12.73
CA ALA A 45 -9.44 -4.42 -11.45
C ALA A 45 -8.43 -4.54 -10.28
N LEU A 46 -7.50 -5.51 -10.35
CA LEU A 46 -6.39 -5.61 -9.39
C LEU A 46 -5.29 -4.57 -9.66
N LEU A 47 -5.09 -4.19 -10.92
CA LEU A 47 -4.16 -3.14 -11.35
C LEU A 47 -4.74 -1.73 -11.20
N ALA A 48 -6.04 -1.60 -10.91
CA ALA A 48 -6.69 -0.33 -10.67
C ALA A 48 -6.09 0.33 -9.41
N GLY A 49 -5.67 1.58 -9.53
CA GLY A 49 -5.07 2.31 -8.43
C GLY A 49 -5.99 2.44 -7.22
N HIS A 50 -5.40 2.43 -6.03
CA HIS A 50 -6.13 2.61 -4.78
C HIS A 50 -6.62 4.05 -4.63
N SER A 51 -7.78 4.20 -3.99
CA SER A 51 -8.31 5.53 -3.68
C SER A 51 -7.50 6.22 -2.59
N ARG A 52 -7.61 7.56 -2.52
CA ARG A 52 -6.88 8.35 -1.52
C ARG A 52 -7.17 7.93 -0.08
N SER A 53 -8.41 7.51 0.22
CA SER A 53 -8.76 7.03 1.58
C SER A 53 -8.08 5.69 1.89
N GLN A 54 -8.05 4.77 0.93
CA GLN A 54 -7.39 3.47 1.07
C GLN A 54 -5.88 3.62 1.31
N GLU A 55 -5.22 4.48 0.54
CA GLU A 55 -3.80 4.81 0.78
C GLU A 55 -3.59 5.46 2.16
N SER A 56 -4.55 6.27 2.63
CA SER A 56 -4.47 6.91 3.95
C SER A 56 -4.58 5.89 5.09
N GLU A 57 -5.54 4.98 4.99
CA GLU A 57 -5.76 3.92 5.98
C GLU A 57 -4.58 2.94 6.01
N ALA A 58 -4.04 2.59 4.84
CA ALA A 58 -2.84 1.76 4.73
C ALA A 58 -1.59 2.46 5.29
N ASP A 59 -1.41 3.76 5.04
CA ASP A 59 -0.34 4.57 5.63
C ASP A 59 -0.45 4.61 7.17
N GLU A 60 -1.64 4.84 7.70
CA GLU A 60 -1.90 4.88 9.14
C GLU A 60 -1.60 3.54 9.82
N LEU A 61 -2.07 2.43 9.23
CA LEU A 61 -1.79 1.09 9.74
C LEU A 61 -0.29 0.78 9.68
N SER A 62 0.37 1.13 8.58
CA SER A 62 1.81 0.95 8.39
C SER A 62 2.61 1.68 9.47
N VAL A 63 2.27 2.93 9.76
CA VAL A 63 2.90 3.72 10.83
C VAL A 63 2.66 3.06 12.19
N ALA A 64 1.42 2.69 12.51
CA ALA A 64 1.10 2.05 13.78
C ALA A 64 1.86 0.73 13.98
N ALA A 65 1.99 -0.08 12.92
CA ALA A 65 2.75 -1.33 12.95
C ALA A 65 4.25 -1.09 13.18
N LEU A 66 4.83 -0.08 12.52
CA LEU A 66 6.23 0.30 12.75
C LEU A 66 6.47 0.83 14.17
N ILE A 67 5.55 1.63 14.70
CA ILE A 67 5.61 2.08 16.10
C ILE A 67 5.56 0.88 17.05
N ALA A 68 4.67 -0.08 16.82
CA ALA A 68 4.57 -1.28 17.65
C ALA A 68 5.82 -2.17 17.59
N LEU A 69 6.45 -2.28 16.42
CA LEU A 69 7.58 -3.18 16.20
C LEU A 69 8.94 -2.55 16.56
N TYR A 70 9.12 -1.27 16.23
CA TYR A 70 10.42 -0.57 16.33
C TYR A 70 10.40 0.62 17.29
N GLY A 71 9.22 1.03 17.79
CA GLY A 71 9.08 2.25 18.60
C GLY A 71 9.12 3.55 17.80
N HIS A 72 9.43 3.50 16.50
CA HIS A 72 9.51 4.68 15.64
C HIS A 72 9.05 4.39 14.19
N ALA A 73 8.72 5.43 13.43
CA ALA A 73 8.19 5.31 12.07
C ALA A 73 9.15 5.78 10.94
N GLN A 74 10.44 5.93 11.23
CA GLN A 74 11.41 6.48 10.27
C GLN A 74 11.45 5.77 8.92
N GLY A 75 11.29 4.44 8.91
CA GLY A 75 11.28 3.65 7.67
C GLY A 75 10.16 4.07 6.70
N ALA A 76 8.96 4.40 7.21
CA ALA A 76 7.85 4.85 6.37
C ALA A 76 8.15 6.20 5.69
N GLN A 77 8.64 7.18 6.44
CA GLN A 77 8.99 8.50 5.90
C GLN A 77 10.14 8.40 4.89
N SER A 78 11.17 7.60 5.17
CA SER A 78 12.30 7.38 4.25
C SER A 78 11.85 6.71 2.95
N ALA A 79 10.95 5.73 3.03
CA ALA A 79 10.46 5.02 1.85
C ALA A 79 9.59 5.93 0.96
N LEU A 80 8.69 6.72 1.54
CA LEU A 80 7.92 7.72 0.77
C LEU A 80 8.83 8.77 0.14
N LEU A 81 9.83 9.29 0.86
CA LEU A 81 10.78 10.25 0.31
C LEU A 81 11.57 9.67 -0.87
N LEU A 82 11.92 8.38 -0.81
CA LEU A 82 12.60 7.69 -1.90
C LEU A 82 11.69 7.60 -3.13
N LEU A 83 10.44 7.22 -2.95
CA LEU A 83 9.44 7.14 -4.02
C LEU A 83 9.10 8.51 -4.62
N GLU A 84 9.00 9.56 -3.79
CA GLU A 84 8.79 10.95 -4.23
C GLU A 84 9.90 11.38 -5.20
N LYS A 85 11.16 11.09 -4.84
CA LYS A 85 12.32 11.41 -5.69
C LYS A 85 12.32 10.61 -6.99
N ALA A 86 12.05 9.31 -6.90
CA ALA A 86 12.01 8.42 -8.05
C ALA A 86 10.82 8.67 -9.00
N SER A 87 9.79 9.38 -8.54
CA SER A 87 8.67 9.77 -9.41
C SER A 87 9.01 11.01 -10.27
N GLY A 88 9.99 11.81 -9.85
CA GLY A 88 10.45 13.00 -10.58
C GLY A 88 11.56 12.72 -11.62
N GLU A 89 12.34 11.67 -11.42
CA GLU A 89 13.34 11.17 -12.37
C GLU A 89 12.73 9.94 -13.06
N GLN A 90 12.61 9.91 -14.39
CA GLN A 90 11.90 8.86 -15.16
C GLN A 90 12.49 7.44 -15.00
N ALA A 91 12.41 6.83 -13.82
CA ALA A 91 12.86 5.48 -13.52
C ALA A 91 11.73 4.50 -13.83
N ILE A 92 11.91 3.74 -14.92
CA ILE A 92 10.87 3.00 -15.65
C ILE A 92 10.30 1.80 -14.85
N ASP A 93 10.93 1.38 -13.74
CA ASP A 93 10.51 0.20 -12.94
C ASP A 93 9.73 0.57 -11.66
N GLN A 94 9.89 1.79 -11.14
CA GLN A 94 9.09 2.29 -9.99
C GLN A 94 7.73 2.86 -10.42
N LEU A 95 7.48 2.86 -11.72
CA LEU A 95 6.23 3.30 -12.33
C LEU A 95 5.08 2.35 -11.98
N ASP A 96 5.33 1.05 -11.78
CA ASP A 96 4.27 0.08 -11.43
C ASP A 96 3.75 0.25 -9.99
N PHE A 97 4.64 0.48 -9.02
CA PHE A 97 4.21 0.81 -7.66
C PHE A 97 3.49 2.15 -7.61
N HIS A 98 3.96 3.17 -8.35
CA HIS A 98 3.28 4.48 -8.40
C HIS A 98 1.92 4.42 -9.11
N ARG A 99 1.78 3.54 -10.12
CA ARG A 99 0.52 3.29 -10.85
C ARG A 99 -0.57 2.76 -9.91
N SER A 100 -0.24 1.80 -9.04
CA SER A 100 -1.21 1.25 -8.09
C SER A 100 -1.32 2.07 -6.80
N HIS A 101 -0.22 2.67 -6.35
CA HIS A 101 -0.12 3.50 -5.15
C HIS A 101 0.40 4.89 -5.50
N PRO A 102 -0.47 5.83 -5.89
CA PRO A 102 -0.06 7.20 -6.16
C PRO A 102 0.73 7.78 -5.01
N VAL A 103 1.96 8.21 -5.31
CA VAL A 103 2.85 8.85 -4.35
C VAL A 103 2.72 10.35 -4.50
N GLY A 104 2.59 11.05 -3.38
CA GLY A 104 2.48 12.50 -3.32
C GLY A 104 2.98 13.04 -1.99
N VAL A 105 3.50 14.27 -2.01
CA VAL A 105 4.06 14.96 -0.84
C VAL A 105 3.05 15.04 0.31
N GLU A 106 1.75 15.06 -0.02
CA GLU A 106 0.66 15.07 0.95
C GLU A 106 0.62 13.82 1.84
N ARG A 107 1.07 12.67 1.35
CA ARG A 107 1.09 11.42 2.14
C ARG A 107 2.12 11.51 3.25
N ARG A 108 3.33 11.95 2.91
CA ARG A 108 4.39 12.16 3.89
C ARG A 108 4.01 13.22 4.92
N GLN A 109 3.36 14.31 4.49
CA GLN A 109 2.83 15.33 5.40
C GLN A 109 1.77 14.76 6.37
N ARG A 110 0.85 13.93 5.88
CA ARG A 110 -0.16 13.26 6.74
C ARG A 110 0.49 12.34 7.77
N ILE A 111 1.50 11.57 7.37
CA ILE A 111 2.27 10.75 8.32
C ILE A 111 2.95 11.62 9.38
N THR A 112 3.57 12.73 9.00
CA THR A 112 4.16 13.68 9.97
C THR A 112 3.10 14.19 10.95
N GLN A 113 1.95 14.64 10.46
CA GLN A 113 0.85 15.11 11.30
C GLN A 113 0.31 14.02 12.25
N LEU A 114 0.17 12.78 11.76
CA LEU A 114 -0.26 11.64 12.57
C LEU A 114 0.71 11.38 13.72
N LEU A 115 2.01 11.37 13.44
CA LEU A 115 3.05 11.14 14.44
C LEU A 115 3.03 12.23 15.52
N GLU A 116 2.91 13.49 15.11
CA GLU A 116 2.79 14.63 16.02
C GLU A 116 1.53 14.53 16.90
N ALA A 117 0.38 14.29 16.29
CA ALA A 117 -0.91 14.17 16.98
C ALA A 117 -0.95 13.02 17.99
N ARG A 118 -0.21 11.94 17.75
CA ARG A 118 -0.12 10.76 18.63
C ARG A 118 1.07 10.80 19.58
N CYS A 119 1.91 11.83 19.51
CA CYS A 119 3.19 11.92 20.23
C CYS A 119 4.08 10.69 19.99
N TRP A 120 4.05 10.14 18.77
CA TRP A 120 4.84 8.98 18.37
C TRP A 120 6.20 9.39 17.83
N GLN A 121 7.22 8.55 18.08
CA GLN A 121 8.57 8.87 17.63
C GLN A 121 8.70 8.73 16.11
N ALA A 122 9.09 9.83 15.46
CA ALA A 122 9.34 9.84 14.03
C ALA A 122 10.65 9.14 13.65
N ARG A 123 11.65 9.16 14.54
CA ARG A 123 13.02 8.67 14.29
C ARG A 123 13.50 7.78 15.42
N GLY A 124 14.39 6.85 15.08
CA GLY A 124 15.06 5.98 16.03
C GLY A 124 16.15 5.16 15.36
N GLU A 125 16.74 4.23 16.09
CA GLU A 125 17.81 3.39 15.56
C GLU A 125 17.28 2.39 14.54
N MET A 126 17.88 2.35 13.35
CA MET A 126 17.50 1.41 12.30
C MET A 126 17.94 0.00 12.65
N THR A 127 17.04 -0.75 13.29
CA THR A 127 17.23 -2.17 13.57
C THR A 127 16.75 -3.04 12.42
N ARG A 128 17.46 -4.14 12.15
CA ARG A 128 16.98 -5.16 11.18
C ARG A 128 15.72 -5.84 11.71
N LEU A 129 14.91 -6.36 10.79
CA LEU A 129 13.81 -7.25 11.14
C LEU A 129 14.36 -8.44 11.93
N SER A 130 13.66 -8.89 12.97
CA SER A 130 14.16 -9.98 13.80
C SER A 130 14.35 -11.26 12.98
N ALA A 131 15.35 -12.06 13.37
CA ALA A 131 15.64 -13.33 12.68
C ALA A 131 14.43 -14.27 12.66
N ALA A 132 13.60 -14.26 13.71
CA ALA A 132 12.37 -15.03 13.80
C ALA A 132 11.32 -14.66 12.75
N LEU A 133 11.25 -13.39 12.35
CA LEU A 133 10.35 -12.94 11.28
C LEU A 133 10.95 -13.17 9.88
N MET A 134 12.28 -13.23 9.76
CA MET A 134 12.95 -13.54 8.50
C MET A 134 13.01 -15.04 8.18
N HIS A 135 12.97 -15.89 9.22
CA HIS A 135 12.96 -17.35 9.09
C HIS A 135 11.76 -17.90 9.90
N PRO A 136 10.53 -17.79 9.38
CA PRO A 136 9.39 -18.40 10.06
C PRO A 136 9.66 -19.90 10.22
N CYS A 137 9.39 -20.45 11.42
CA CYS A 137 9.50 -21.89 11.67
C CYS A 137 8.81 -22.65 10.53
N GLN A 138 9.51 -23.64 9.96
CA GLN A 138 8.86 -24.61 9.09
C GLN A 138 7.74 -25.25 9.90
N VAL A 139 6.52 -25.07 9.43
CA VAL A 139 5.35 -25.73 10.01
C VAL A 139 5.42 -27.16 9.48
N ASP A 140 5.75 -28.11 10.35
CA ASP A 140 5.65 -29.55 10.07
C ASP A 140 4.20 -29.98 9.80
#